data_AF-A0A933Y3N2-F1
#
_entry.id   AF-A0A933Y3N2-F1
#
_cell.length_a   1.000
_cell.length_b   1.000
_cell.length_c   1.000
_cell.angle_alpha   90.00
_cell.angle_beta   90.00
_cell.angle_gamma   90.00
#
_symmetry.space_group_name_H-M   'P 1'
#
loop_
_entity.id
_entity.type
_entity.pdbx_description
1 polymer ?
#
loop_
_entity_poly.entity_id
_entity_poly.type
_entity_poly.pdbx_seq_one_letter_code
_entity_poly.pdbx_strand_id
1 'polypeptide(L)'
;MNIIVLSVFYSLVLILVGIFSWGFVDANMPIRTVPLLYEFVVLLRPWAAVSYVALQALLFVGYILFLYQIYRKRMLLKHVIVLMSVSAAILLFSFPGFSYDVFNYIATAKITFLYRENPYLIMPIDIPNEPMLRFLHASNKVALYGPVWIALTGVPYILGFNNLLLTIGMFKLFAAAFYVGVLSLVWKRSKSAFSVAFFGLNPLVLIETLGSGHNDIVMMFFALLSFELIARKRWYWSLVALLASILIKFATVFLLPVYVVTFAMVVQGKPIRWESVWRWCAIVMYMIFFLSPIREEIYAWYLLWPLTFVALGSPWSWLQITTLGFAFGLPLRFAPFVYHRNWGGVTPLTKKLVTFIPPAVFMGLYAAHKKK
;
A
#
# COMPACT_ATOMS: atom_id res chain seq x y z
N MET A 1 20.91 18.15 9.97
CA MET A 1 21.32 16.99 9.15
C MET A 1 21.30 17.38 7.67
N ASN A 2 22.37 17.07 6.95
CA ASN A 2 22.48 17.31 5.51
C ASN A 2 21.45 16.42 4.76
N ILE A 3 20.72 17.00 3.79
CA ILE A 3 19.68 16.30 3.02
C ILE A 3 20.28 15.12 2.26
N ILE A 4 21.47 15.27 1.69
CA ILE A 4 22.16 14.21 0.94
C ILE A 4 22.47 13.04 1.86
N VAL A 5 23.00 13.30 3.06
CA VAL A 5 23.32 12.27 4.06
C VAL A 5 22.06 11.52 4.47
N LEU A 6 20.96 12.23 4.73
CA LEU A 6 19.67 11.61 5.06
C LEU A 6 19.13 10.76 3.89
N SER A 7 19.23 11.25 2.66
CA SER A 7 18.83 10.53 1.45
C SER A 7 19.62 9.23 1.26
N VAL A 8 20.95 9.30 1.38
CA VAL A 8 21.82 8.11 1.29
C VAL A 8 21.49 7.12 2.40
N PHE A 9 21.37 7.58 3.64
CA PHE A 9 21.00 6.72 4.76
C PHE A 9 19.67 6.00 4.50
N TYR A 10 18.62 6.74 4.13
CA TYR A 10 17.31 6.16 3.87
C TYR A 10 17.34 5.14 2.72
N SER A 11 18.03 5.45 1.63
CA SER A 11 18.18 4.53 0.49
C SER A 11 18.96 3.27 0.88
N LEU A 12 20.00 3.38 1.71
CA LEU A 12 20.73 2.20 2.20
C LEU A 12 19.85 1.31 3.08
N VAL A 13 19.08 1.88 4.01
CA VAL A 13 18.14 1.11 4.83
C VAL A 13 17.08 0.44 3.93
N LEU A 14 16.59 1.13 2.89
CA LEU A 14 15.61 0.56 1.96
C LEU A 14 16.20 -0.59 1.12
N ILE A 15 17.47 -0.48 0.71
CA ILE A 15 18.22 -1.57 0.07
C ILE A 15 18.30 -2.77 1.02
N LEU A 16 18.62 -2.55 2.29
CA LEU A 16 18.66 -3.63 3.29
C LEU A 16 17.29 -4.30 3.48
N VAL A 17 16.19 -3.53 3.45
CA VAL A 17 14.83 -4.10 3.43
C VAL A 17 14.59 -4.94 2.17
N GLY A 18 15.01 -4.45 1.01
CA GLY A 18 14.90 -5.17 -0.25
C GLY A 18 15.70 -6.46 -0.26
N ILE A 19 16.92 -6.46 0.30
CA ILE A 19 17.75 -7.66 0.48
C ILE A 19 17.09 -8.61 1.47
N PHE A 20 16.66 -8.12 2.64
CA PHE A 20 16.00 -8.93 3.68
C PHE A 20 14.76 -9.66 3.14
N SER A 21 14.01 -9.04 2.22
CA SER A 21 12.81 -9.66 1.65
C SER A 21 13.12 -10.91 0.81
N TRP A 22 14.32 -11.02 0.22
CA TRP A 22 14.77 -12.23 -0.50
C TRP A 22 14.97 -13.45 0.41
N GLY A 23 15.05 -13.26 1.74
CA GLY A 23 15.04 -14.39 2.67
C GLY A 23 13.73 -15.18 2.66
N PHE A 24 12.63 -14.58 2.21
CA PHE A 24 11.30 -15.19 2.20
C PHE A 24 10.94 -15.91 0.89
N VAL A 25 11.90 -16.07 -0.03
CA VAL A 25 11.69 -16.92 -1.22
C VAL A 25 11.41 -18.35 -0.74
N ASP A 26 10.28 -18.91 -1.17
CA ASP A 26 9.91 -20.29 -0.83
C ASP A 26 10.83 -21.28 -1.54
N ALA A 27 11.24 -22.34 -0.85
CA ALA A 27 12.16 -23.35 -1.40
C ALA A 27 11.56 -24.12 -2.59
N ASN A 28 10.23 -24.12 -2.75
CA ASN A 28 9.53 -24.74 -3.87
C ASN A 28 9.34 -23.82 -5.08
N MET A 29 9.70 -22.53 -4.97
CA MET A 29 9.62 -21.62 -6.11
C MET A 29 10.67 -21.97 -7.18
N PRO A 30 10.38 -21.71 -8.46
CA PRO A 30 11.37 -21.81 -9.55
C PRO A 30 12.40 -20.67 -9.51
N ILE A 31 12.55 -19.98 -8.36
CA ILE A 31 13.47 -18.88 -8.12
C ILE A 31 14.46 -19.35 -7.07
N ARG A 32 15.76 -19.20 -7.33
CA ARG A 32 16.81 -19.65 -6.42
C ARG A 32 16.75 -18.87 -5.10
N THR A 33 16.69 -19.58 -3.99
CA THR A 33 16.84 -18.98 -2.65
C THR A 33 18.26 -18.45 -2.46
N VAL A 34 18.43 -17.46 -1.58
CA VAL A 34 19.74 -17.00 -1.12
C VAL A 34 20.01 -17.70 0.22
N PRO A 35 20.89 -18.72 0.29
CA PRO A 35 21.00 -19.59 1.46
C PRO A 35 21.19 -18.83 2.78
N LEU A 36 22.12 -17.86 2.80
CA LEU A 36 22.39 -17.02 3.97
C LEU A 36 21.13 -16.30 4.48
N LEU A 37 20.34 -15.71 3.58
CA LEU A 37 19.13 -14.97 3.95
C LEU A 37 18.00 -15.91 4.36
N TYR A 38 17.85 -17.03 3.65
CA TYR A 38 16.85 -18.05 3.95
C TYR A 38 17.10 -18.67 5.34
N GLU A 39 18.34 -19.09 5.61
CA GLU A 39 18.76 -19.59 6.93
C GLU A 39 18.54 -18.55 8.02
N PHE A 40 18.87 -17.28 7.75
CA PHE A 40 18.64 -16.21 8.71
C PHE A 40 17.16 -16.07 9.09
N VAL A 41 16.24 -16.06 8.12
CA VAL A 41 14.81 -15.91 8.42
C VAL A 41 14.12 -17.19 8.88
N VAL A 42 14.69 -18.38 8.61
CA VAL A 42 14.09 -19.68 8.98
C VAL A 42 14.65 -20.24 10.28
N LEU A 43 15.97 -20.10 10.51
CA LEU A 43 16.66 -20.67 11.66
C LEU A 43 16.92 -19.62 12.75
N LEU A 44 17.32 -18.40 12.37
CA LEU A 44 17.65 -17.31 13.30
C LEU A 44 16.47 -16.33 13.50
N ARG A 45 15.26 -16.88 13.68
CA ARG A 45 13.99 -16.14 13.70
C ARG A 45 13.95 -14.94 14.67
N PRO A 46 14.44 -15.03 15.93
CA PRO A 46 14.47 -13.88 16.82
C PRO A 46 15.28 -12.71 16.25
N TRP A 47 16.46 -13.00 15.70
CA TRP A 47 17.34 -11.99 15.10
C TRP A 47 16.76 -11.42 13.80
N ALA A 48 16.12 -12.26 12.99
CA ALA A 48 15.40 -11.81 11.80
C ALA A 48 14.23 -10.88 12.15
N ALA A 49 13.46 -11.19 13.21
CA ALA A 49 12.37 -10.35 13.68
C ALA A 49 12.87 -9.00 14.22
N VAL A 50 13.93 -9.00 15.05
CA VAL A 50 14.57 -7.76 15.54
C VAL A 50 15.11 -6.92 14.38
N SER A 51 15.76 -7.55 13.41
CA SER A 51 16.29 -6.86 12.22
C SER A 51 15.16 -6.24 11.40
N TYR A 52 14.06 -6.96 11.19
CA TYR A 52 12.88 -6.42 10.51
C TYR A 52 12.32 -5.19 11.24
N VAL A 53 12.11 -5.28 12.56
CA VAL A 53 11.61 -4.16 13.37
C VAL A 53 12.55 -2.96 13.30
N ALA A 54 13.86 -3.18 13.42
CA ALA A 54 14.88 -2.14 13.34
C ALA A 54 14.86 -1.45 11.97
N LEU A 55 14.83 -2.21 10.87
CA LEU A 55 14.77 -1.67 9.52
C LEU A 55 13.50 -0.82 9.30
N GLN A 56 12.33 -1.30 9.75
CA GLN A 56 11.08 -0.54 9.66
C GLN A 56 11.15 0.76 10.48
N ALA A 57 11.72 0.71 11.69
CA ALA A 57 11.89 1.90 12.53
C ALA A 57 12.86 2.92 11.92
N LEU A 58 13.99 2.47 11.37
CA LEU A 58 14.96 3.36 10.72
C LEU A 58 14.39 4.03 9.46
N LEU A 59 13.63 3.29 8.64
CA LEU A 59 12.90 3.87 7.51
C LEU A 59 11.90 4.92 7.99
N PHE A 60 11.11 4.59 9.02
CA PHE A 60 10.10 5.51 9.54
C PHE A 60 10.72 6.79 10.11
N VAL A 61 11.83 6.68 10.86
CA VAL A 61 12.60 7.84 11.33
C VAL A 61 13.10 8.69 10.16
N GLY A 62 13.72 8.08 9.15
CA GLY A 62 14.17 8.80 7.96
C GLY A 62 13.03 9.54 7.23
N TYR A 63 11.88 8.88 7.11
CA TYR A 63 10.66 9.45 6.55
C TYR A 63 10.13 10.66 7.34
N ILE A 64 10.02 10.56 8.67
CA ILE A 64 9.60 11.70 9.52
C ILE A 64 10.58 12.87 9.38
N LEU A 65 11.89 12.59 9.30
CA LEU A 65 12.90 13.62 9.09
C LEU A 65 12.77 14.28 7.71
N PHE A 66 12.41 13.55 6.65
CA PHE A 66 12.08 14.17 5.36
C PHE A 66 10.85 15.08 5.46
N LEU A 67 9.77 14.62 6.08
CA LEU A 67 8.57 15.44 6.27
C LEU A 67 8.88 16.74 7.03
N TYR A 68 9.69 16.63 8.09
CA TYR A 68 10.14 17.79 8.86
C TYR A 68 10.97 18.76 8.00
N GLN A 69 11.92 18.26 7.22
CA GLN A 69 12.77 19.10 6.37
C GLN A 69 11.99 19.77 5.23
N ILE A 70 10.99 19.10 4.67
CA ILE A 70 10.07 19.66 3.67
C ILE A 70 9.19 20.73 4.31
N TYR A 71 8.64 20.47 5.50
CA TYR A 71 7.83 21.43 6.24
C TYR A 71 8.63 22.70 6.58
N ARG A 72 9.91 22.56 6.94
CA ARG A 72 10.85 23.68 7.15
C ARG A 72 11.34 24.33 5.85
N LYS A 73 10.77 23.97 4.68
CA LYS A 73 11.13 24.45 3.34
C LYS A 73 12.61 24.25 2.97
N ARG A 74 13.30 23.30 3.62
CA ARG A 74 14.69 22.93 3.32
C ARG A 74 14.79 21.93 2.17
N MET A 75 13.73 21.18 1.91
CA MET A 75 13.63 20.23 0.80
C MET A 75 12.55 20.63 -0.18
N LEU A 76 12.94 20.74 -1.45
CA LEU A 76 12.05 21.01 -2.59
C LEU A 76 11.44 19.73 -3.17
N LEU A 77 10.35 19.86 -3.93
CA LEU A 77 9.67 18.76 -4.62
C LEU A 77 10.62 17.90 -5.46
N LYS A 78 11.62 18.49 -6.14
CA LYS A 78 12.60 17.73 -6.94
C LYS A 78 13.34 16.66 -6.14
N HIS A 79 13.68 16.94 -4.88
CA HIS A 79 14.34 15.96 -4.01
C HIS A 79 13.39 14.83 -3.63
N VAL A 80 12.12 15.15 -3.41
CA VAL A 80 11.06 14.15 -3.15
C VAL A 80 10.91 13.23 -4.36
N ILE A 81 10.85 13.80 -5.57
CA ILE A 81 10.76 13.03 -6.83
C ILE A 81 11.96 12.09 -6.98
N VAL A 82 13.19 12.60 -6.82
CA VAL A 82 14.40 11.76 -6.89
C VAL A 82 14.35 10.63 -5.86
N LEU A 83 13.98 10.91 -4.61
CA LEU A 83 13.87 9.89 -3.56
C LEU A 83 12.81 8.84 -3.88
N MET A 84 11.65 9.25 -4.42
CA MET A 84 10.60 8.32 -4.84
C MET A 84 11.07 7.44 -6.00
N SER A 85 11.75 8.01 -7.00
CA SER A 85 12.31 7.26 -8.13
C SER A 85 13.36 6.25 -7.69
N VAL A 86 14.29 6.65 -6.82
CA VAL A 86 15.30 5.75 -6.24
C VAL A 86 14.63 4.65 -5.41
N SER A 87 13.63 5.00 -4.59
CA SER A 87 12.89 4.02 -3.78
C SER A 87 12.13 3.02 -4.65
N ALA A 88 11.50 3.47 -5.73
CA ALA A 88 10.81 2.63 -6.70
C ALA A 88 11.79 1.69 -7.42
N ALA A 89 12.96 2.18 -7.82
CA ALA A 89 13.99 1.36 -8.45
C ALA A 89 14.49 0.26 -7.49
N ILE A 90 14.81 0.61 -6.24
CA ILE A 90 15.25 -0.36 -5.22
C ILE A 90 14.17 -1.42 -5.00
N LEU A 91 12.93 -0.99 -4.75
CA LEU A 91 11.84 -1.90 -4.43
C LEU A 91 11.35 -2.70 -5.63
N LEU A 92 11.56 -2.25 -6.87
CA LEU A 92 11.26 -3.06 -8.06
C LEU A 92 12.03 -4.39 -8.02
N PHE A 93 13.28 -4.38 -7.58
CA PHE A 93 14.14 -5.56 -7.47
C PHE A 93 14.06 -6.29 -6.12
N SER A 94 13.25 -5.83 -5.17
CA SER A 94 12.99 -6.59 -3.94
C SER A 94 12.08 -7.80 -4.22
N PHE A 95 12.25 -8.87 -3.45
CA PHE A 95 11.26 -9.96 -3.46
C PHE A 95 9.97 -9.51 -2.73
N PRO A 96 8.76 -9.87 -3.18
CA PRO A 96 7.51 -9.61 -2.46
C PRO A 96 7.36 -10.54 -1.23
N GLY A 97 8.33 -10.48 -0.32
CA GLY A 97 8.45 -11.43 0.80
C GLY A 97 7.53 -11.14 1.99
N PHE A 98 6.93 -9.95 2.05
CA PHE A 98 6.08 -9.53 3.17
C PHE A 98 4.58 -9.76 2.90
N SER A 99 4.20 -10.08 1.65
CA SER A 99 2.84 -10.44 1.26
C SER A 99 2.86 -11.35 0.04
N TYR A 100 1.99 -12.35 0.02
CA TYR A 100 1.88 -13.32 -1.08
C TYR A 100 0.78 -12.95 -2.10
N ASP A 101 0.18 -11.76 -1.98
CA ASP A 101 -0.96 -11.34 -2.81
C ASP A 101 -0.65 -11.30 -4.31
N VAL A 102 0.57 -10.92 -4.70
CA VAL A 102 0.97 -10.91 -6.12
C VAL A 102 0.87 -12.30 -6.75
N PHE A 103 1.18 -13.36 -6.00
CA PHE A 103 1.03 -14.73 -6.48
C PHE A 103 -0.45 -15.11 -6.65
N ASN A 104 -1.32 -14.61 -5.78
CA ASN A 104 -2.77 -14.78 -5.93
C ASN A 104 -3.29 -14.03 -7.16
N TYR A 105 -2.75 -12.84 -7.48
CA TYR A 105 -3.10 -12.11 -8.71
C TYR A 105 -2.67 -12.87 -9.96
N ILE A 106 -1.45 -13.44 -9.95
CA ILE A 106 -0.95 -14.25 -11.05
C ILE A 106 -1.80 -15.51 -11.23
N ALA A 107 -2.11 -16.23 -10.15
CA ALA A 107 -2.98 -17.40 -10.21
C ALA A 107 -4.38 -17.05 -10.76
N THR A 108 -4.97 -15.95 -10.28
CA THR A 108 -6.25 -15.44 -10.78
C THR A 108 -6.18 -15.11 -12.29
N ALA A 109 -5.09 -14.49 -12.74
CA ALA A 109 -4.87 -14.17 -14.14
C ALA A 109 -4.69 -15.43 -14.99
N LYS A 110 -3.98 -16.46 -14.50
CA LYS A 110 -3.87 -17.75 -15.19
C LYS A 110 -5.23 -18.41 -15.36
N ILE A 111 -6.04 -18.51 -14.30
CA ILE A 111 -7.40 -19.05 -14.37
C ILE A 111 -8.21 -18.33 -15.44
N THR A 112 -8.19 -16.99 -15.42
CA THR A 112 -8.97 -16.16 -16.34
C THR A 112 -8.49 -16.22 -17.79
N PHE A 113 -7.18 -16.03 -18.03
CA PHE A 113 -6.65 -15.75 -19.38
C PHE A 113 -5.94 -16.94 -20.02
N LEU A 114 -5.34 -17.84 -19.24
CA LEU A 114 -4.68 -19.04 -19.75
C LEU A 114 -5.65 -20.21 -19.81
N TYR A 115 -6.30 -20.51 -18.68
CA TYR A 115 -7.24 -21.63 -18.57
C TYR A 115 -8.64 -21.27 -19.10
N ARG A 116 -8.94 -19.97 -19.29
CA ARG A 116 -10.24 -19.46 -19.79
C ARG A 116 -11.41 -19.88 -18.90
N GLU A 117 -11.12 -20.05 -17.62
CA GLU A 117 -12.08 -20.43 -16.59
C GLU A 117 -12.58 -19.19 -15.83
N ASN A 118 -13.73 -19.34 -15.16
CA ASN A 118 -14.27 -18.28 -14.33
C ASN A 118 -13.60 -18.30 -12.94
N PRO A 119 -12.77 -17.30 -12.58
CA PRO A 119 -12.08 -17.27 -11.29
C PRO A 119 -13.00 -17.03 -10.09
N TYR A 120 -14.28 -16.73 -10.31
CA TYR A 120 -15.30 -16.66 -9.26
C TYR A 120 -15.91 -18.03 -8.93
N LEU A 121 -15.67 -19.05 -9.75
CA LEU A 121 -16.19 -20.40 -9.59
C LEU A 121 -15.08 -21.43 -9.37
N ILE A 122 -13.93 -21.20 -10.00
CA ILE A 122 -12.79 -22.12 -10.01
C ILE A 122 -11.68 -21.58 -9.11
N MET A 123 -11.22 -22.40 -8.16
CA MET A 123 -10.07 -22.09 -7.31
C MET A 123 -8.77 -22.54 -7.98
N PRO A 124 -7.61 -21.95 -7.63
CA PRO A 124 -6.32 -22.41 -8.15
C PRO A 124 -6.06 -23.91 -7.92
N ILE A 125 -6.51 -24.48 -6.79
CA ILE A 125 -6.33 -25.90 -6.45
C ILE A 125 -7.14 -26.84 -7.36
N ASP A 126 -8.18 -26.35 -8.02
CA ASP A 126 -9.01 -27.15 -8.94
C ASP A 126 -8.35 -27.34 -10.31
N ILE A 127 -7.29 -26.58 -10.62
CA ILE A 127 -6.55 -26.67 -11.89
C ILE A 127 -5.56 -27.85 -11.83
N PRO A 128 -5.72 -28.88 -12.68
CA PRO A 128 -4.83 -30.04 -12.68
C PRO A 128 -3.38 -29.66 -12.98
N ASN A 129 -2.44 -30.19 -12.18
CA ASN A 129 -1.00 -30.02 -12.37
C ASN A 129 -0.50 -28.55 -12.40
N GLU A 130 -1.22 -27.61 -11.80
CA GLU A 130 -0.80 -26.21 -11.73
C GLU A 130 0.52 -26.05 -10.93
N PRO A 131 1.64 -25.61 -11.57
CA PRO A 131 2.94 -25.50 -10.90
C PRO A 131 2.96 -24.56 -9.69
N MET A 132 2.12 -23.51 -9.70
CA MET A 132 2.06 -22.53 -8.61
C MET A 132 1.55 -23.12 -7.30
N LEU A 133 0.83 -24.25 -7.32
CA LEU A 133 0.31 -24.89 -6.11
C LEU A 133 1.39 -25.29 -5.10
N ARG A 134 2.65 -25.42 -5.56
CA ARG A 134 3.79 -25.74 -4.71
C ARG A 134 4.20 -24.62 -3.76
N PHE A 135 3.80 -23.37 -4.04
CA PHE A 135 4.18 -22.18 -3.26
C PHE A 135 3.04 -21.17 -3.07
N LEU A 136 1.83 -21.44 -3.57
CA LEU A 136 0.67 -20.56 -3.45
C LEU A 136 -0.01 -20.73 -2.09
N HIS A 137 -0.14 -19.65 -1.32
CA HIS A 137 -0.68 -19.70 0.04
C HIS A 137 -2.22 -19.69 0.12
N ALA A 138 -2.93 -19.22 -0.91
CA ALA A 138 -4.40 -19.16 -0.93
C ALA A 138 -4.97 -19.92 -2.13
N SER A 139 -4.46 -21.13 -2.37
CA SER A 139 -4.88 -21.99 -3.49
C SER A 139 -6.31 -22.49 -3.39
N ASN A 140 -6.89 -22.52 -2.19
CA ASN A 140 -8.25 -22.97 -1.89
C ASN A 140 -9.26 -21.81 -1.77
N LYS A 141 -9.02 -20.70 -2.48
CA LYS A 141 -9.93 -19.55 -2.51
C LYS A 141 -10.24 -19.15 -3.95
N VAL A 142 -11.50 -18.84 -4.24
CA VAL A 142 -11.91 -18.16 -5.47
C VAL A 142 -11.48 -16.68 -5.42
N ALA A 143 -11.56 -15.99 -6.56
CA ALA A 143 -11.20 -14.58 -6.64
C ALA A 143 -12.05 -13.72 -5.69
N LEU A 144 -11.34 -12.94 -4.87
CA LEU A 144 -11.91 -12.04 -3.87
C LEU A 144 -12.03 -10.59 -4.34
N TYR A 145 -11.59 -10.33 -5.58
CA TYR A 145 -11.49 -9.00 -6.16
C TYR A 145 -12.60 -8.77 -7.18
N GLY A 146 -12.98 -7.50 -7.36
CA GLY A 146 -14.02 -7.17 -8.32
C GLY A 146 -13.55 -7.34 -9.78
N PRO A 147 -14.51 -7.36 -10.73
CA PRO A 147 -14.25 -7.76 -12.11
C PRO A 147 -13.30 -6.81 -12.85
N VAL A 148 -13.24 -5.53 -12.46
CA VAL A 148 -12.30 -4.58 -13.06
C VAL A 148 -10.86 -4.94 -12.69
N TRP A 149 -10.60 -5.38 -11.44
CA TRP A 149 -9.25 -5.84 -11.09
C TRP A 149 -8.86 -7.08 -11.89
N ILE A 150 -9.76 -8.07 -11.98
CA ILE A 150 -9.51 -9.30 -12.75
C ILE A 150 -9.16 -8.97 -14.19
N ALA A 151 -9.95 -8.12 -14.85
CA ALA A 151 -9.65 -7.68 -16.21
C ALA A 151 -8.27 -6.99 -16.32
N LEU A 152 -7.94 -6.11 -15.37
CA LEU A 152 -6.66 -5.39 -15.36
C LEU A 152 -5.46 -6.30 -15.09
N THR A 153 -5.62 -7.43 -14.37
CA THR A 153 -4.54 -8.40 -14.16
C THR A 153 -4.00 -8.99 -15.46
N GLY A 154 -4.80 -8.98 -16.53
CA GLY A 154 -4.37 -9.45 -17.85
C GLY A 154 -3.17 -8.68 -18.41
N VAL A 155 -3.06 -7.38 -18.13
CA VAL A 155 -1.97 -6.54 -18.64
C VAL A 155 -0.59 -7.00 -18.11
N PRO A 156 -0.32 -7.00 -16.79
CA PRO A 156 0.95 -7.48 -16.28
C PRO A 156 1.16 -8.98 -16.48
N TYR A 157 0.08 -9.77 -16.54
CA TYR A 157 0.16 -11.21 -16.81
C TYR A 157 0.70 -11.51 -18.22
N ILE A 158 0.12 -10.89 -19.25
CA ILE A 158 0.53 -11.10 -20.66
C ILE A 158 1.96 -10.60 -20.87
N LEU A 159 2.31 -9.43 -20.32
CA LEU A 159 3.66 -8.87 -20.38
C LEU A 159 4.71 -9.66 -19.58
N GLY A 160 4.26 -10.61 -18.75
CA GLY A 160 5.11 -11.55 -18.03
C GLY A 160 5.67 -12.68 -18.89
N PHE A 161 5.14 -12.88 -20.11
CA PHE A 161 5.59 -13.90 -21.07
C PHE A 161 5.77 -15.30 -20.47
N ASN A 162 4.82 -15.73 -19.62
CA ASN A 162 4.85 -17.00 -18.87
C ASN A 162 6.08 -17.20 -17.95
N ASN A 163 6.88 -16.17 -17.70
CA ASN A 163 8.01 -16.22 -16.76
C ASN A 163 7.59 -15.63 -15.41
N LEU A 164 7.61 -16.45 -14.34
CA LEU A 164 7.12 -16.04 -13.02
C LEU A 164 7.79 -14.76 -12.50
N LEU A 165 9.12 -14.66 -12.60
CA LEU A 165 9.87 -13.51 -12.08
C LEU A 165 9.53 -12.23 -12.87
N LEU A 166 9.44 -12.34 -14.20
CA LEU A 166 9.04 -11.24 -15.05
C LEU A 166 7.60 -10.81 -14.76
N THR A 167 6.67 -11.76 -14.62
CA THR A 167 5.28 -11.49 -14.26
C THR A 167 5.18 -10.74 -12.93
N ILE A 168 5.91 -11.17 -11.88
CA ILE A 168 5.98 -10.45 -10.60
C ILE A 168 6.47 -9.01 -10.81
N GLY A 169 7.54 -8.83 -11.59
CA GLY A 169 8.07 -7.52 -11.95
C GLY A 169 7.03 -6.66 -12.67
N MET A 170 6.27 -7.22 -13.60
CA MET A 170 5.22 -6.51 -14.34
C MET A 170 4.05 -6.09 -13.45
N PHE A 171 3.62 -6.93 -12.49
CA PHE A 171 2.61 -6.53 -11.51
C PHE A 171 3.08 -5.36 -10.64
N LYS A 172 4.36 -5.37 -10.22
CA LYS A 172 4.96 -4.28 -9.44
C LYS A 172 5.10 -3.00 -10.26
N LEU A 173 5.52 -3.09 -11.52
CA LEU A 173 5.55 -1.95 -12.44
C LEU A 173 4.15 -1.38 -12.71
N PHE A 174 3.16 -2.25 -12.85
CA PHE A 174 1.76 -1.86 -12.99
C PHE A 174 1.29 -1.08 -11.77
N ALA A 175 1.50 -1.60 -10.55
CA ALA A 175 1.22 -0.87 -9.32
C ALA A 175 2.00 0.46 -9.22
N ALA A 176 3.26 0.48 -9.63
CA ALA A 176 4.09 1.69 -9.65
C ALA A 176 3.55 2.78 -10.58
N ALA A 177 2.99 2.41 -11.75
CA ALA A 177 2.36 3.37 -12.65
C ALA A 177 1.15 4.06 -12.00
N PHE A 178 0.29 3.31 -11.31
CA PHE A 178 -0.84 3.87 -10.57
C PHE A 178 -0.41 4.67 -9.35
N TYR A 179 0.68 4.28 -8.68
CA TYR A 179 1.31 5.07 -7.62
C TYR A 179 1.73 6.46 -8.12
N VAL A 180 2.41 6.54 -9.28
CA VAL A 180 2.75 7.83 -9.92
C VAL A 180 1.49 8.60 -10.29
N GLY A 181 0.44 7.92 -10.75
CA GLY A 181 -0.87 8.51 -11.02
C GLY A 181 -1.49 9.18 -9.78
N VAL A 182 -1.51 8.48 -8.65
CA VAL A 182 -2.00 9.02 -7.36
C VAL A 182 -1.17 10.23 -6.96
N LEU A 183 0.16 10.14 -6.99
CA LEU A 183 1.03 11.27 -6.64
C LEU A 183 0.81 12.49 -7.53
N SER A 184 0.58 12.28 -8.83
CA SER A 184 0.29 13.35 -9.78
C SER A 184 -1.02 14.05 -9.43
N LEU A 185 -2.06 13.31 -9.05
CA LEU A 185 -3.32 13.86 -8.57
C LEU A 185 -3.15 14.58 -7.22
N VAL A 186 -2.39 14.00 -6.29
CA VAL A 186 -2.08 14.62 -4.99
C VAL A 186 -1.36 15.96 -5.19
N TRP A 187 -0.33 16.01 -6.02
CA TRP A 187 0.38 17.25 -6.38
C TRP A 187 -0.57 18.26 -7.01
N LYS A 188 -1.40 17.82 -7.95
CA LYS A 188 -2.31 18.69 -8.67
C LYS A 188 -3.33 19.39 -7.77
N ARG A 189 -3.85 18.67 -6.75
CA ARG A 189 -4.82 19.20 -5.78
C ARG A 189 -4.18 20.03 -4.68
N SER A 190 -3.01 19.62 -4.19
CA SER A 190 -2.38 20.24 -3.01
C SER A 190 -1.36 21.32 -3.36
N LYS A 191 -0.71 21.22 -4.53
CA LYS A 191 0.49 21.98 -4.93
C LYS A 191 1.57 21.97 -3.83
N SER A 192 1.62 20.90 -3.05
CA SER A 192 2.44 20.80 -1.84
C SER A 192 3.42 19.65 -1.93
N ALA A 193 4.71 19.95 -1.82
CA ALA A 193 5.76 18.92 -1.71
C ALA A 193 5.57 18.08 -0.44
N PHE A 194 5.00 18.67 0.63
CA PHE A 194 4.69 17.95 1.86
C PHE A 194 3.62 16.89 1.62
N SER A 195 2.53 17.21 0.92
CA SER A 195 1.46 16.25 0.62
C SER A 195 1.96 15.10 -0.26
N VAL A 196 2.77 15.41 -1.28
CA VAL A 196 3.39 14.41 -2.14
C VAL A 196 4.32 13.50 -1.34
N ALA A 197 5.17 14.06 -0.47
CA ALA A 197 6.07 13.26 0.36
C ALA A 197 5.32 12.48 1.45
N PHE A 198 4.25 13.04 2.03
CA PHE A 198 3.44 12.40 3.06
C PHE A 198 2.84 11.10 2.54
N PHE A 199 2.33 11.09 1.31
CA PHE A 199 1.89 9.86 0.66
C PHE A 199 3.07 9.04 0.11
N GLY A 200 3.88 9.66 -0.74
CA GLY A 200 4.82 8.97 -1.60
C GLY A 200 6.05 8.41 -0.89
N LEU A 201 6.59 9.11 0.11
CA LEU A 201 7.75 8.63 0.86
C LEU A 201 7.37 7.85 2.12
N ASN A 202 6.09 7.59 2.36
CA ASN A 202 5.64 6.79 3.49
C ASN A 202 6.17 5.35 3.34
N PRO A 203 6.95 4.80 4.30
CA PRO A 203 7.54 3.48 4.17
C PRO A 203 6.52 2.36 3.94
N LEU A 204 5.34 2.45 4.57
CA LEU A 204 4.25 1.49 4.35
C LEU A 204 3.78 1.57 2.90
N VAL A 205 3.50 2.78 2.38
CA VAL A 205 3.04 2.94 0.99
C VAL A 205 4.08 2.40 0.01
N LEU A 206 5.36 2.72 0.21
CA LEU A 206 6.44 2.24 -0.63
C LEU A 206 6.54 0.71 -0.63
N ILE A 207 6.61 0.09 0.55
CA ILE A 207 6.76 -1.37 0.67
C ILE A 207 5.52 -2.09 0.13
N GLU A 208 4.32 -1.69 0.57
CA GLU A 208 3.09 -2.39 0.19
C GLU A 208 2.73 -2.20 -1.28
N THR A 209 3.09 -1.06 -1.88
CA THR A 209 2.76 -0.77 -3.28
C THR A 209 3.87 -1.22 -4.22
N LEU A 210 5.10 -0.73 -4.01
CA LEU A 210 6.21 -0.92 -4.95
C LEU A 210 6.98 -2.21 -4.67
N GLY A 211 7.02 -2.66 -3.42
CA GLY A 211 7.65 -3.93 -3.04
C GLY A 211 6.71 -5.13 -3.23
N SER A 212 5.49 -5.05 -2.69
CA SER A 212 4.52 -6.16 -2.70
C SER A 212 3.58 -6.15 -3.91
N GLY A 213 3.37 -5.01 -4.57
CA GLY A 213 2.51 -4.92 -5.76
C GLY A 213 1.01 -4.91 -5.45
N HIS A 214 0.57 -4.49 -4.25
CA HIS A 214 -0.84 -4.52 -3.90
C HIS A 214 -1.71 -3.64 -4.80
N ASN A 215 -2.87 -4.15 -5.17
CA ASN A 215 -3.82 -3.50 -6.07
C ASN A 215 -4.59 -2.31 -5.45
N ASP A 216 -4.45 -2.07 -4.15
CA ASP A 216 -5.07 -0.95 -3.44
C ASP A 216 -4.71 0.40 -4.04
N ILE A 217 -3.49 0.54 -4.57
CA ILE A 217 -3.09 1.78 -5.25
C ILE A 217 -3.88 2.02 -6.53
N VAL A 218 -4.24 0.96 -7.26
CA VAL A 218 -5.01 1.04 -8.51
C VAL A 218 -6.43 1.46 -8.18
N MET A 219 -7.03 0.86 -7.16
CA MET A 219 -8.32 1.28 -6.61
C MET A 219 -8.29 2.77 -6.22
N MET A 220 -7.30 3.17 -5.40
CA MET A 220 -7.23 4.53 -4.88
C MET A 220 -6.93 5.57 -5.96
N PHE A 221 -6.24 5.21 -7.04
CA PHE A 221 -6.11 6.06 -8.22
C PHE A 221 -7.48 6.39 -8.82
N PHE A 222 -8.30 5.38 -9.11
CA PHE A 222 -9.63 5.59 -9.70
C PHE A 222 -10.57 6.34 -8.74
N ALA A 223 -10.50 6.04 -7.43
CA ALA A 223 -11.22 6.79 -6.41
C ALA A 223 -10.85 8.27 -6.42
N LEU A 224 -9.56 8.62 -6.36
CA LEU A 224 -9.11 10.02 -6.35
C LEU A 224 -9.36 10.71 -7.69
N LEU A 225 -9.22 9.99 -8.81
CA LEU A 225 -9.52 10.48 -10.16
C LEU A 225 -10.99 10.87 -10.28
N SER A 226 -11.92 10.12 -9.66
CA SER A 226 -13.35 10.46 -9.68
C SER A 226 -13.60 11.86 -9.12
N PHE A 227 -13.05 12.18 -7.94
CA PHE A 227 -13.20 13.52 -7.33
C PHE A 227 -12.50 14.62 -8.14
N GLU A 228 -11.37 14.34 -8.78
CA GLU A 228 -10.74 15.29 -9.69
C GLU A 228 -11.58 15.56 -10.95
N LEU A 229 -12.30 14.55 -11.46
CA LEU A 229 -13.21 14.71 -12.59
C LEU A 229 -14.49 15.45 -12.19
N ILE A 230 -15.02 15.24 -10.97
CA ILE A 230 -16.07 16.10 -10.38
C ILE A 230 -15.63 17.56 -10.41
N ALA A 231 -14.42 17.86 -9.90
CA ALA A 231 -13.90 19.23 -9.83
C ALA A 231 -13.82 19.91 -11.21
N ARG A 232 -13.64 19.11 -12.27
CA ARG A 232 -13.56 19.54 -13.68
C ARG A 232 -14.90 19.52 -14.41
N LYS A 233 -16.00 19.24 -13.71
CA LYS A 233 -17.34 19.08 -14.30
C LYS A 233 -17.43 17.97 -15.38
N ARG A 234 -16.55 16.96 -15.32
CA ARG A 234 -16.58 15.78 -16.23
C ARG A 234 -17.37 14.64 -15.58
N TRP A 235 -18.67 14.83 -15.45
CA TRP A 235 -19.56 14.02 -14.58
C TRP A 235 -19.63 12.54 -14.96
N TYR A 236 -19.84 12.24 -16.24
CA TYR A 236 -19.90 10.86 -16.72
C TYR A 236 -18.62 10.09 -16.38
N TRP A 237 -17.46 10.66 -16.74
CA TRP A 237 -16.16 10.04 -16.47
C TRP A 237 -15.84 9.96 -14.99
N SER A 238 -16.33 10.89 -14.18
CA SER A 238 -16.23 10.81 -12.72
C SER A 238 -16.94 9.58 -12.18
N LEU A 239 -18.18 9.33 -12.62
CA LEU A 239 -18.95 8.17 -12.18
C LEU A 239 -18.29 6.87 -12.65
N VAL A 240 -17.85 6.81 -13.91
CA VAL A 240 -17.11 5.67 -14.45
C VAL A 240 -15.85 5.37 -13.62
N ALA A 241 -15.09 6.40 -13.23
CA ALA A 241 -13.91 6.22 -12.39
C ALA A 241 -14.28 5.70 -10.99
N LEU A 242 -15.33 6.21 -10.35
CA LEU A 242 -15.76 5.69 -9.05
C LEU A 242 -16.25 4.25 -9.14
N LEU A 243 -17.03 3.92 -10.16
CA LEU A 243 -17.50 2.54 -10.40
C LEU A 243 -16.33 1.60 -10.66
N ALA A 244 -15.33 2.01 -11.45
CA ALA A 244 -14.11 1.24 -11.65
C ALA A 244 -13.39 0.97 -10.33
N SER A 245 -13.29 1.97 -9.44
CA SER A 245 -12.73 1.79 -8.10
C SER A 245 -13.51 0.77 -7.27
N ILE A 246 -14.84 0.89 -7.20
CA ILE A 246 -15.72 -0.04 -6.45
C ILE A 246 -15.61 -1.46 -7.00
N LEU A 247 -15.48 -1.61 -8.32
CA LEU A 247 -15.33 -2.89 -9.01
C LEU A 247 -13.87 -3.40 -9.03
N ILE A 248 -12.91 -2.69 -8.43
CA ILE A 248 -11.59 -3.24 -8.08
C ILE A 248 -11.66 -3.84 -6.68
N LYS A 249 -12.06 -3.03 -5.69
CA LYS A 249 -12.51 -3.52 -4.38
C LYS A 249 -13.69 -2.70 -3.89
N PHE A 250 -14.64 -3.39 -3.26
CA PHE A 250 -15.87 -2.80 -2.80
C PHE A 250 -15.69 -1.72 -1.73
N ALA A 251 -14.54 -1.65 -1.04
CA ALA A 251 -14.26 -0.70 0.03
C ALA A 251 -14.56 0.77 -0.33
N THR A 252 -14.32 1.20 -1.58
CA THR A 252 -14.58 2.58 -2.01
C THR A 252 -16.06 2.92 -2.19
N VAL A 253 -16.99 1.96 -2.02
CA VAL A 253 -18.44 2.24 -1.97
C VAL A 253 -18.76 3.21 -0.83
N PHE A 254 -17.97 3.19 0.25
CA PHE A 254 -18.09 4.10 1.39
C PHE A 254 -17.81 5.57 1.03
N LEU A 255 -17.23 5.85 -0.14
CA LEU A 255 -17.09 7.22 -0.65
C LEU A 255 -18.39 7.78 -1.22
N LEU A 256 -19.41 6.97 -1.50
CA LEU A 256 -20.65 7.40 -2.15
C LEU A 256 -21.34 8.59 -1.45
N PRO A 257 -21.50 8.63 -0.11
CA PRO A 257 -22.13 9.78 0.53
C PRO A 257 -21.37 11.09 0.27
N VAL A 258 -20.04 11.06 0.37
CA VAL A 258 -19.20 12.23 0.12
C VAL A 258 -19.21 12.60 -1.37
N TYR A 259 -19.19 11.60 -2.24
CA TYR A 259 -19.26 11.78 -3.69
C TYR A 259 -20.57 12.45 -4.11
N VAL A 260 -21.72 11.94 -3.66
CA VAL A 260 -23.05 12.48 -4.00
C VAL A 260 -23.23 13.91 -3.52
N VAL A 261 -22.83 14.20 -2.28
CA VAL A 261 -22.89 15.57 -1.74
C VAL A 261 -21.98 16.51 -2.55
N THR A 262 -20.75 16.11 -2.83
CA THR A 262 -19.80 16.92 -3.61
C THR A 262 -20.32 17.15 -5.03
N PHE A 263 -20.87 16.11 -5.66
CA PHE A 263 -21.47 16.18 -6.98
C PHE A 263 -22.65 17.18 -7.01
N ALA A 264 -23.59 17.05 -6.07
CA ALA A 264 -24.73 17.96 -5.97
C ALA A 264 -24.29 19.41 -5.77
N MET A 265 -23.28 19.67 -4.93
CA MET A 265 -22.72 21.01 -4.74
C MET A 265 -22.11 21.58 -6.03
N VAL A 266 -21.36 20.78 -6.80
CA VAL A 266 -20.81 21.21 -8.10
C VAL A 266 -21.92 21.56 -9.09
N VAL A 267 -22.94 20.71 -9.20
CA VAL A 267 -24.07 20.91 -10.12
C VAL A 267 -24.86 22.17 -9.75
N GLN A 268 -25.07 22.41 -8.45
CA GLN A 268 -25.76 23.61 -7.94
C GLN A 268 -24.91 24.88 -7.98
N GLY A 269 -23.65 24.81 -8.44
CA GLY A 269 -22.74 25.96 -8.44
C GLY A 269 -22.34 26.46 -7.06
N LYS A 270 -22.52 25.65 -6.00
CA LYS A 270 -22.18 26.02 -4.63
C LYS A 270 -20.66 26.02 -4.43
N PRO A 271 -20.12 26.94 -3.62
CA PRO A 271 -18.70 26.93 -3.29
C PRO A 271 -18.34 25.65 -2.51
N ILE A 272 -17.25 24.98 -2.92
CA ILE A 272 -16.78 23.74 -2.30
C ILE A 272 -15.51 24.00 -1.50
N ARG A 273 -15.57 23.68 -0.20
CA ARG A 273 -14.38 23.61 0.66
C ARG A 273 -13.73 22.23 0.50
N TRP A 274 -12.80 22.12 -0.45
CA TRP A 274 -12.15 20.85 -0.78
C TRP A 274 -11.44 20.19 0.41
N GLU A 275 -10.89 20.95 1.34
CA GLU A 275 -10.31 20.40 2.57
C GLU A 275 -11.34 19.60 3.39
N SER A 276 -12.58 20.09 3.48
CA SER A 276 -13.67 19.36 4.15
C SER A 276 -14.02 18.08 3.40
N VAL A 277 -14.05 18.11 2.06
CA VAL A 277 -14.30 16.93 1.23
C VAL A 277 -13.24 15.86 1.51
N TRP A 278 -11.95 16.23 1.49
CA TRP A 278 -10.85 15.30 1.77
C TRP A 278 -10.91 14.75 3.20
N ARG A 279 -11.25 15.59 4.18
CA ARG A 279 -11.43 15.13 5.56
C ARG A 279 -12.55 14.10 5.67
N TRP A 280 -13.70 14.34 5.04
CA TRP A 280 -14.81 13.39 5.06
C TRP A 280 -14.50 12.11 4.29
N CYS A 281 -13.84 12.19 3.12
CA CYS A 281 -13.33 11.01 2.42
C CYS A 281 -12.40 10.17 3.30
N ALA A 282 -11.46 10.82 4.01
CA ALA A 282 -10.57 10.13 4.93
C ALA A 282 -11.33 9.46 6.09
N ILE A 283 -12.33 10.14 6.68
CA ILE A 283 -13.14 9.58 7.77
C ILE A 283 -13.91 8.34 7.33
N VAL A 284 -14.59 8.38 6.17
CA VAL A 284 -15.35 7.21 5.68
C VAL A 284 -14.42 6.07 5.26
N MET A 285 -13.22 6.37 4.75
CA MET A 285 -12.20 5.35 4.47
C MET A 285 -11.61 4.75 5.75
N TYR A 286 -11.45 5.55 6.82
CA TYR A 286 -11.09 5.02 8.14
C TYR A 286 -12.19 4.12 8.70
N MET A 287 -13.46 4.46 8.49
CA MET A 287 -14.58 3.64 8.93
C MET A 287 -14.50 2.23 8.31
N ILE A 288 -14.36 2.10 6.98
CA ILE A 288 -14.21 0.79 6.34
C ILE A 288 -12.87 0.10 6.69
N PHE A 289 -11.79 0.87 6.92
CA PHE A 289 -10.54 0.32 7.45
C PHE A 289 -10.77 -0.39 8.81
N PHE A 290 -11.49 0.23 9.74
CA PHE A 290 -11.80 -0.38 11.05
C PHE A 290 -12.86 -1.48 10.98
N LEU A 291 -13.73 -1.47 9.97
CA LEU A 291 -14.71 -2.55 9.73
C LEU A 291 -14.11 -3.75 8.98
N SER A 292 -12.92 -3.63 8.40
CA SER A 292 -12.27 -4.72 7.65
C SER A 292 -12.11 -6.06 8.41
N PRO A 293 -11.94 -6.11 9.75
CA PRO A 293 -11.93 -7.36 10.51
C PRO A 293 -13.25 -8.13 10.50
N ILE A 294 -14.38 -7.51 10.13
CA ILE A 294 -15.66 -8.23 9.99
C ILE A 294 -15.55 -9.30 8.91
N ARG A 295 -14.69 -9.08 7.91
CA ARG A 295 -14.45 -10.01 6.82
C ARG A 295 -13.29 -10.96 7.09
N GLU A 296 -12.12 -10.42 7.45
CA GLU A 296 -10.92 -11.23 7.75
C GLU A 296 -10.11 -10.58 8.88
N GLU A 297 -9.34 -9.53 8.56
CA GLU A 297 -8.55 -8.76 9.52
C GLU A 297 -8.14 -7.39 8.95
N ILE A 298 -7.51 -6.55 9.78
CA ILE A 298 -6.83 -5.34 9.31
C ILE A 298 -5.49 -5.72 8.69
N TYR A 299 -5.35 -5.52 7.39
CA TYR A 299 -4.08 -5.62 6.68
C TYR A 299 -3.39 -4.26 6.55
N ALA A 300 -2.05 -4.26 6.46
CA ALA A 300 -1.26 -3.03 6.44
C ALA A 300 -1.59 -2.13 5.25
N TRP A 301 -1.75 -2.72 4.06
CA TRP A 301 -2.07 -2.00 2.83
C TRP A 301 -3.45 -1.34 2.83
N TYR A 302 -4.38 -1.73 3.73
CA TYR A 302 -5.68 -1.04 3.85
C TYR A 302 -5.54 0.41 4.35
N LEU A 303 -4.39 0.78 4.94
CA LEU A 303 -4.14 2.17 5.33
C LEU A 303 -4.06 3.11 4.11
N LEU A 304 -3.74 2.60 2.91
CA LEU A 304 -3.74 3.42 1.69
C LEU A 304 -5.09 4.10 1.45
N TRP A 305 -6.19 3.48 1.88
CA TRP A 305 -7.54 3.98 1.63
C TRP A 305 -7.76 5.35 2.29
N PRO A 306 -7.63 5.51 3.63
CA PRO A 306 -7.69 6.83 4.24
C PRO A 306 -6.47 7.69 3.90
N LEU A 307 -5.27 7.12 3.86
CA LEU A 307 -4.01 7.87 3.71
C LEU A 307 -3.98 8.71 2.42
N THR A 308 -4.57 8.22 1.33
CA THR A 308 -4.72 8.96 0.06
C THR A 308 -5.37 10.32 0.25
N PHE A 309 -6.43 10.39 1.07
CA PHE A 309 -7.15 11.64 1.32
C PHE A 309 -6.54 12.44 2.46
N VAL A 310 -5.96 11.78 3.48
CA VAL A 310 -5.24 12.44 4.57
C VAL A 310 -4.04 13.25 4.05
N ALA A 311 -3.37 12.77 3.01
CA ALA A 311 -2.26 13.46 2.36
C ALA A 311 -2.66 14.84 1.79
N LEU A 312 -3.94 15.02 1.44
CA LEU A 312 -4.49 16.28 0.91
C LEU A 312 -4.93 17.27 2.00
N GLY A 313 -4.85 16.87 3.27
CA GLY A 313 -5.18 17.72 4.41
C GLY A 313 -4.03 18.65 4.84
N SER A 314 -4.33 19.50 5.82
CA SER A 314 -3.34 20.41 6.41
C SER A 314 -2.17 19.67 7.10
N PRO A 315 -0.91 20.12 6.89
CA PRO A 315 0.28 19.53 7.51
C PRO A 315 0.17 19.42 9.04
N TRP A 316 0.58 18.28 9.58
CA TRP A 316 0.60 17.97 11.01
C TRP A 316 -0.76 18.07 11.70
N SER A 317 -1.86 17.96 10.95
CA SER A 317 -3.20 17.82 11.53
C SER A 317 -3.30 16.55 12.38
N TRP A 318 -4.23 16.53 13.33
CA TRP A 318 -4.49 15.34 14.16
C TRP A 318 -4.69 14.08 13.33
N LEU A 319 -5.36 14.20 12.18
CA LEU A 319 -5.61 13.07 11.28
C LEU A 319 -4.31 12.55 10.63
N GLN A 320 -3.40 13.45 10.25
CA GLN A 320 -2.07 13.05 9.77
C GLN A 320 -1.25 12.39 10.89
N ILE A 321 -1.27 12.93 12.11
CA ILE A 321 -0.57 12.32 13.25
C ILE A 321 -1.09 10.91 13.56
N THR A 322 -2.40 10.73 13.62
CA THR A 322 -3.02 9.39 13.78
C THR A 322 -2.58 8.45 12.65
N THR A 323 -2.60 8.94 11.41
CA THR A 323 -2.20 8.16 10.22
C THR A 323 -0.72 7.77 10.27
N LEU A 324 0.16 8.66 10.76
CA LEU A 324 1.57 8.36 10.97
C LEU A 324 1.76 7.25 11.99
N GLY A 325 1.00 7.26 13.09
CA GLY A 325 1.03 6.18 14.08
C GLY A 325 0.63 4.83 13.47
N PHE A 326 -0.46 4.78 12.69
CA PHE A 326 -0.84 3.56 11.98
C PHE A 326 0.22 3.15 10.94
N ALA A 327 0.79 4.09 10.18
CA ALA A 327 1.80 3.82 9.18
C ALA A 327 3.09 3.24 9.78
N PHE A 328 3.43 3.59 11.02
CA PHE A 328 4.52 2.97 11.77
C PHE A 328 4.13 1.58 12.32
N GLY A 329 2.93 1.45 12.87
CA GLY A 329 2.50 0.24 13.58
C GLY A 329 2.11 -0.94 12.70
N LEU A 330 1.45 -0.67 11.57
CA LEU A 330 0.91 -1.71 10.70
C LEU A 330 1.96 -2.63 10.06
N PRO A 331 3.12 -2.15 9.56
CA PRO A 331 4.16 -3.03 9.04
C PRO A 331 4.69 -3.99 10.10
N LEU A 332 4.75 -3.55 11.37
CA LEU A 332 5.21 -4.37 12.49
C LEU A 332 4.29 -5.58 12.78
N ARG A 333 3.09 -5.65 12.18
CA ARG A 333 2.22 -6.84 12.23
C ARG A 333 2.87 -8.09 11.62
N PHE A 334 3.87 -7.93 10.76
CA PHE A 334 4.61 -9.05 10.17
C PHE A 334 5.68 -9.62 11.12
N ALA A 335 6.23 -8.81 12.03
CA ALA A 335 7.28 -9.22 12.97
C ALA A 335 6.95 -10.48 13.82
N PRO A 336 5.75 -10.63 14.42
CA PRO A 336 5.42 -11.86 15.16
C PRO A 336 5.37 -13.09 14.27
N PHE A 337 5.02 -12.96 12.98
CA PHE A 337 5.12 -14.08 12.03
C PHE A 337 6.58 -14.43 11.74
N VAL A 338 7.47 -13.44 11.59
CA VAL A 338 8.91 -13.70 11.41
C VAL A 338 9.46 -14.47 12.62
N TYR A 339 9.04 -14.10 13.83
CA TYR A 339 9.48 -14.72 15.08
C TYR A 339 8.91 -16.15 15.27
N HIS A 340 7.59 -16.31 15.18
CA HIS A 340 6.89 -17.56 15.53
C HIS A 340 6.67 -18.51 14.35
N ARG A 341 6.70 -18.02 13.10
CA ARG A 341 6.24 -18.72 11.89
C ARG A 341 4.82 -19.27 11.98
N ASN A 342 4.00 -18.65 12.83
CA ASN A 342 2.62 -19.04 13.07
C ASN A 342 1.75 -17.79 13.23
N TRP A 343 0.56 -17.81 12.63
CA TRP A 343 -0.45 -16.76 12.74
C TRP A 343 -1.36 -16.90 13.98
N GLY A 344 -1.33 -18.05 14.67
CA GLY A 344 -2.04 -18.30 15.93
C GLY A 344 -1.25 -17.92 17.20
N GLY A 345 -1.73 -18.38 18.37
CA GLY A 345 -1.08 -18.15 19.66
C GLY A 345 -1.03 -16.68 20.06
N VAL A 346 0.17 -16.16 20.35
CA VAL A 346 0.37 -14.75 20.75
C VAL A 346 0.37 -13.77 19.56
N THR A 347 0.48 -14.27 18.33
CA THR A 347 0.55 -13.45 17.11
C THR A 347 -0.66 -12.51 16.94
N PRO A 348 -1.93 -12.95 17.11
CA PRO A 348 -3.09 -12.06 17.00
C PRO A 348 -3.08 -10.92 18.03
N LEU A 349 -2.69 -11.21 19.28
CA LEU A 349 -2.57 -10.18 20.32
C LEU A 349 -1.47 -9.17 19.95
N THR A 350 -0.29 -9.65 19.57
CA THR A 350 0.84 -8.80 19.16
C THR A 350 0.46 -7.91 17.99
N LYS A 351 -0.22 -8.46 16.98
CA LYS A 351 -0.75 -7.71 15.82
C LYS A 351 -1.67 -6.56 16.27
N LYS A 352 -2.58 -6.81 17.23
CA LYS A 352 -3.45 -5.75 17.79
C LYS A 352 -2.63 -4.68 18.51
N LEU A 353 -1.70 -5.07 19.39
CA LEU A 353 -0.86 -4.13 20.16
C LEU A 353 -0.06 -3.21 19.23
N VAL A 354 0.67 -3.76 18.27
CA VAL A 354 1.49 -2.95 17.34
C VAL A 354 0.65 -2.09 16.40
N THR A 355 -0.63 -2.43 16.18
CA THR A 355 -1.54 -1.62 15.36
C THR A 355 -2.11 -0.42 16.11
N PHE A 356 -2.46 -0.58 17.38
CA PHE A 356 -3.22 0.44 18.12
C PHE A 356 -2.40 1.24 19.14
N ILE A 357 -1.28 0.70 19.67
CA ILE A 357 -0.41 1.45 20.58
C ILE A 357 0.24 2.65 19.87
N PRO A 358 0.86 2.50 18.68
CA PRO A 358 1.50 3.63 18.00
C PRO A 358 0.60 4.85 17.74
N PRO A 359 -0.60 4.74 17.14
CA PRO A 359 -1.48 5.90 16.95
C PRO A 359 -1.92 6.53 18.28
N ALA A 360 -2.11 5.74 19.35
CA ALA A 360 -2.41 6.29 20.67
C ALA A 360 -1.25 7.13 21.24
N VAL A 361 -0.02 6.63 21.13
CA VAL A 361 1.19 7.36 21.56
C VAL A 361 1.37 8.65 20.76
N PHE A 362 1.26 8.58 19.43
CA PHE A 362 1.38 9.73 18.54
C PHE A 362 0.34 10.82 18.87
N MET A 363 -0.90 10.42 19.12
CA MET A 363 -1.97 11.33 19.52
C MET A 363 -1.77 11.92 20.92
N GLY A 364 -1.27 11.13 21.87
CA GLY A 364 -0.89 11.61 23.20
C GLY A 364 0.17 12.71 23.13
N LEU A 365 1.22 12.50 22.33
CA LEU A 365 2.27 13.51 22.10
C LEU A 365 1.73 14.77 21.43
N TYR A 366 0.86 14.62 20.43
CA TYR A 366 0.22 15.76 19.77
C TYR A 366 -0.66 16.57 20.71
N ALA A 367 -1.46 15.91 21.57
CA ALA A 367 -2.28 16.58 22.56
C ALA A 367 -1.43 17.32 23.61
N ALA A 368 -0.31 16.73 24.04
CA ALA A 368 0.63 17.36 24.98
C ALA A 368 1.31 18.59 24.37
N HIS A 369 1.65 18.55 23.07
CA HIS A 369 2.26 19.68 22.37
C HIS A 369 1.28 20.83 22.16
N LYS A 370 0.01 20.56 21.82
CA LYS A 370 -1.02 21.60 21.61
C LYS A 370 -1.46 22.36 22.86
N LYS A 371 -1.19 21.81 24.05
CA LYS A 371 -1.49 22.44 25.34
C LYS A 371 -0.40 23.42 25.79
N LYS A 372 0.78 23.38 25.16
CA LYS A 372 1.86 24.35 25.33
C LYS A 372 1.75 25.41 24.23
#